data_AF-A0A960PN31-F1
#
_entry.id   AF-A0A960PN31-F1
#
_cell.length_a   1.000
_cell.length_b   1.000
_cell.length_c   1.000
_cell.angle_alpha   90.00
_cell.angle_beta   90.00
_cell.angle_gamma   90.00
#
_symmetry.space_group_name_H-M   'P 1'
#
loop_
_entity.id
_entity.type
_entity.pdbx_description
1 polymer ?
#
loop_
_entity_poly.entity_id
_entity_poly.type
_entity_poly.pdbx_seq_one_letter_code
_entity_poly.pdbx_strand_id
1 'polypeptide(L)'
;GGPASTTPTNGFRIPSNCELNPQVVQASFGGSASFAACPAGTRGAGGGYLENGLAANLFTGEPTFPNFGIEGFLCVHDAAALSLSAYAVCVNDPGSIGYTQVQQNVAAGNAAFVQCPAGKTVIGGGCSDDTFANDRVGTSLPITTPMFGLEGWLCIYNSNVGGSLTAHATCIDTAQASGLQVVQQNTATSSTTLASCPAGNVILGGGCVDFTVTSNLLATLPLTSPPFANDGWACAFSATTGNLTSVALCQAP
;
A
#
# COMPACT_ATOMS: atom_id res chain seq x y z
N GLY A 1 21.65 49.15 -28.76
CA GLY A 1 20.84 48.91 -27.56
C GLY A 1 21.12 47.49 -27.09
N GLY A 2 21.66 47.38 -25.87
CA GLY A 2 21.74 46.21 -24.99
C GLY A 2 22.31 44.87 -25.49
N PRO A 3 23.39 44.33 -24.87
CA PRO A 3 23.53 42.89 -24.75
C PRO A 3 22.69 42.38 -23.57
N ALA A 4 22.05 41.25 -23.81
CA ALA A 4 21.14 40.56 -22.92
C ALA A 4 21.83 40.03 -21.66
N SER A 5 21.08 40.09 -20.56
CA SER A 5 21.34 39.48 -19.26
C SER A 5 21.47 37.96 -19.37
N THR A 6 22.60 37.41 -18.96
CA THR A 6 22.76 35.97 -18.69
C THR A 6 22.30 35.66 -17.28
N THR A 7 21.08 35.18 -17.12
CA THR A 7 20.65 34.48 -15.91
C THR A 7 21.00 33.00 -16.08
N PRO A 8 21.79 32.36 -15.19
CA PRO A 8 21.95 30.92 -15.21
C PRO A 8 20.73 30.28 -14.53
N THR A 9 19.89 29.61 -15.33
CA THR A 9 18.92 28.63 -14.82
C THR A 9 19.70 27.40 -14.35
N ASN A 10 20.04 27.36 -13.06
CA ASN A 10 20.35 26.10 -12.38
C ASN A 10 19.05 25.32 -12.19
N GLY A 11 18.52 24.77 -13.28
CA GLY A 11 17.53 23.72 -13.22
C GLY A 11 18.25 22.41 -12.94
N PHE A 12 18.29 22.00 -11.67
CA PHE A 12 18.60 20.63 -11.30
C PHE A 12 17.55 19.74 -11.95
N ARG A 13 17.84 19.20 -13.14
CA ARG A 13 17.04 18.14 -13.74
C ARG A 13 17.34 16.87 -12.95
N ILE A 14 16.36 16.38 -12.21
CA ILE A 14 16.35 15.00 -11.75
C ILE A 14 16.51 14.14 -13.02
N PRO A 15 17.55 13.30 -13.13
CA PRO A 15 17.72 12.49 -14.31
C PRO A 15 16.51 11.55 -14.47
N SER A 16 16.03 11.39 -15.71
CA SER A 16 14.83 10.63 -16.08
C SER A 16 14.89 9.11 -15.79
N ASN A 17 15.85 8.69 -14.96
CA ASN A 17 16.01 7.34 -14.44
C ASN A 17 15.71 7.26 -12.93
N CYS A 18 15.28 8.36 -12.30
CA CYS A 18 14.88 8.41 -10.89
C CYS A 18 13.35 8.56 -10.69
N GLU A 19 12.56 8.48 -11.76
CA GLU A 19 11.09 8.44 -11.67
C GLU A 19 10.66 7.06 -11.14
N LEU A 20 9.87 7.04 -10.06
CA LEU A 20 9.22 5.81 -9.60
C LEU A 20 8.22 5.43 -10.68
N ASN A 21 8.57 4.47 -11.52
CA ASN A 21 7.70 3.95 -12.56
C ASN A 21 7.03 2.66 -12.04
N PRO A 22 5.87 2.77 -11.35
CA PRO A 22 5.21 1.64 -10.75
C PRO A 22 4.63 0.71 -11.80
N GLN A 23 4.77 -0.59 -11.56
CA GLN A 23 4.12 -1.65 -12.30
C GLN A 23 3.23 -2.43 -11.35
N VAL A 24 1.97 -2.65 -11.72
CA VAL A 24 1.09 -3.54 -10.97
C VAL A 24 1.12 -4.93 -11.58
N VAL A 25 1.44 -5.92 -10.76
CA VAL A 25 1.44 -7.34 -11.13
C VAL A 25 0.37 -8.07 -10.33
N GLN A 26 -0.29 -9.04 -10.96
CA GLN A 26 -1.34 -9.86 -10.34
C GLN A 26 -0.96 -11.34 -10.42
N ALA A 27 -1.24 -12.07 -9.36
CA ALA A 27 -1.24 -13.53 -9.36
C ALA A 27 -2.52 -14.06 -8.72
N SER A 28 -3.09 -15.11 -9.32
CA SER A 28 -4.30 -15.77 -8.81
C SER A 28 -4.00 -17.22 -8.48
N PHE A 29 -4.34 -17.64 -7.26
CA PHE A 29 -4.18 -19.00 -6.78
C PHE A 29 -5.52 -19.53 -6.25
N GLY A 30 -5.71 -20.85 -6.30
CA GLY A 30 -6.76 -21.51 -5.55
C GLY A 30 -6.29 -21.79 -4.13
N GLY A 31 -7.07 -21.41 -3.13
CA GLY A 31 -6.76 -21.65 -1.71
C GLY A 31 -6.53 -20.36 -0.91
N SER A 32 -6.13 -20.53 0.36
CA SER A 32 -6.07 -19.44 1.35
C SER A 32 -4.91 -18.47 1.20
N ALA A 33 -3.92 -18.70 0.32
CA ALA A 33 -2.73 -17.88 0.19
C ALA A 33 -2.33 -17.62 -1.28
N SER A 34 -1.88 -16.39 -1.57
CA SER A 34 -1.52 -15.94 -2.91
C SER A 34 -0.36 -14.96 -2.83
N PHE A 35 0.52 -15.00 -3.84
CA PHE A 35 1.71 -14.18 -3.90
C PHE A 35 1.92 -13.57 -5.28
N ALA A 36 2.05 -12.24 -5.35
CA ALA A 36 2.36 -11.52 -6.56
C ALA A 36 3.82 -11.06 -6.56
N ALA A 37 4.63 -11.60 -7.48
CA ALA A 37 6.06 -11.35 -7.58
C ALA A 37 6.37 -10.15 -8.49
N CYS A 38 7.23 -9.24 -8.00
CA CYS A 38 7.75 -8.15 -8.81
C CYS A 38 8.76 -8.65 -9.87
N PRO A 39 8.76 -8.06 -11.08
CA PRO A 39 9.73 -8.39 -12.11
C PRO A 39 11.19 -8.13 -11.68
N ALA A 40 12.12 -8.86 -12.27
CA ALA A 40 13.55 -8.63 -12.04
C ALA A 40 13.95 -7.16 -12.31
N GLY A 41 14.72 -6.57 -11.41
CA GLY A 41 15.14 -5.16 -11.50
C GLY A 41 14.13 -4.16 -10.92
N THR A 42 13.00 -4.64 -10.38
CA THR A 42 12.02 -3.83 -9.66
C THR A 42 11.90 -4.28 -8.21
N ARG A 43 11.32 -3.44 -7.36
CA ARG A 43 11.13 -3.67 -5.93
C ARG A 43 9.69 -3.50 -5.49
N GLY A 44 9.25 -4.29 -4.52
CA GLY A 44 7.87 -4.26 -4.03
C GLY A 44 7.58 -3.07 -3.12
N ALA A 45 6.93 -2.02 -3.63
CA ALA A 45 6.46 -0.90 -2.80
C ALA A 45 5.38 -1.35 -1.80
N GLY A 46 4.49 -2.25 -2.22
CA GLY A 46 3.40 -2.78 -1.42
C GLY A 46 2.48 -3.61 -2.31
N GLY A 47 1.22 -3.73 -1.92
CA GLY A 47 0.29 -4.51 -2.72
C GLY A 47 -1.07 -4.67 -2.09
N GLY A 48 -1.84 -5.57 -2.68
CA GLY A 48 -3.23 -5.75 -2.38
C GLY A 48 -3.74 -7.17 -2.57
N TYR A 49 -5.02 -7.32 -2.24
CA TYR A 49 -5.76 -8.55 -2.15
C TYR A 49 -7.17 -8.32 -2.72
N LEU A 50 -7.62 -9.31 -3.49
CA LEU A 50 -9.01 -9.48 -3.87
C LEU A 50 -9.39 -10.96 -3.78
N GLU A 51 -10.44 -11.26 -3.02
CA GLU A 51 -11.11 -12.55 -3.07
C GLU A 51 -12.35 -12.48 -3.96
N ASN A 52 -12.52 -13.51 -4.80
CA ASN A 52 -13.63 -13.63 -5.74
C ASN A 52 -14.93 -13.99 -5.00
N GLY A 53 -15.60 -12.98 -4.47
CA GLY A 53 -16.86 -13.14 -3.76
C GLY A 53 -17.06 -12.15 -2.63
N LEU A 54 -15.97 -11.51 -2.16
CA LEU A 54 -15.96 -10.61 -1.00
C LEU A 54 -16.63 -11.27 0.22
N ALA A 55 -16.39 -12.56 0.41
CA ALA A 55 -16.91 -13.37 1.50
C ALA A 55 -15.84 -13.74 2.53
N ALA A 56 -14.55 -13.51 2.20
CA ALA A 56 -13.43 -13.82 3.07
C ALA A 56 -12.81 -12.59 3.74
N ASN A 57 -12.27 -12.80 4.94
CA ASN A 57 -11.59 -11.75 5.72
C ASN A 57 -10.08 -11.83 5.52
N LEU A 58 -9.44 -10.67 5.35
CA LEU A 58 -7.99 -10.60 5.28
C LEU A 58 -7.35 -10.86 6.66
N PHE A 59 -6.41 -11.81 6.72
CA PHE A 59 -5.57 -12.07 7.89
C PHE A 59 -4.23 -11.32 7.80
N THR A 60 -3.60 -11.39 6.64
CA THR A 60 -2.31 -10.77 6.35
C THR A 60 -2.29 -10.25 4.92
N GLY A 61 -1.61 -9.12 4.72
CA GLY A 61 -1.28 -8.53 3.44
C GLY A 61 0.00 -7.74 3.62
N GLU A 62 1.14 -8.29 3.20
CA GLU A 62 2.46 -7.71 3.48
C GLU A 62 3.41 -7.74 2.28
N PRO A 63 4.31 -6.75 2.14
CA PRO A 63 5.41 -6.86 1.20
C PRO A 63 6.36 -7.98 1.63
N THR A 64 6.86 -8.77 0.69
CA THR A 64 7.83 -9.82 1.02
C THR A 64 9.24 -9.24 1.16
N PHE A 65 9.87 -9.54 2.29
CA PHE A 65 11.26 -9.22 2.56
C PHE A 65 12.19 -10.18 1.80
N PRO A 66 13.46 -9.81 1.55
CA PRO A 66 14.44 -10.61 0.79
C PRO A 66 14.69 -12.03 1.33
N ASN A 67 14.18 -12.41 2.51
CA ASN A 67 14.27 -13.77 3.04
C ASN A 67 13.55 -14.84 2.19
N PHE A 68 12.62 -14.46 1.30
CA PHE A 68 12.00 -15.37 0.33
C PHE A 68 12.66 -15.34 -1.06
N GLY A 69 13.71 -14.53 -1.26
CA GLY A 69 14.43 -14.41 -2.54
C GLY A 69 13.64 -13.75 -3.68
N ILE A 70 12.40 -13.31 -3.44
CA ILE A 70 11.51 -12.66 -4.40
C ILE A 70 10.78 -11.50 -3.70
N GLU A 71 10.89 -10.29 -4.26
CA GLU A 71 10.12 -9.12 -3.80
C GLU A 71 8.71 -9.15 -4.40
N GLY A 72 7.70 -8.80 -3.62
CA GLY A 72 6.30 -8.95 -4.01
C GLY A 72 5.34 -8.69 -2.85
N PHE A 73 4.13 -9.19 -2.97
CA PHE A 73 3.09 -9.05 -1.94
C PHE A 73 2.42 -10.39 -1.64
N LEU A 74 2.38 -10.75 -0.36
CA LEU A 74 1.74 -11.97 0.15
C LEU A 74 0.41 -11.63 0.81
N CYS A 75 -0.61 -12.43 0.51
CA CYS A 75 -1.92 -12.34 1.16
C CYS A 75 -2.38 -13.70 1.68
N VAL A 76 -3.01 -13.72 2.85
CA VAL A 76 -3.69 -14.90 3.42
C VAL A 76 -5.07 -14.51 3.96
N HIS A 77 -6.07 -15.38 3.77
CA HIS A 77 -7.45 -15.18 4.25
C HIS A 77 -8.07 -16.47 4.84
N ASP A 78 -9.25 -16.31 5.44
CA ASP A 78 -9.96 -17.32 6.22
C ASP A 78 -10.70 -18.42 5.44
N ALA A 79 -10.66 -18.43 4.10
CA ALA A 79 -11.52 -19.29 3.28
C ALA A 79 -10.74 -20.20 2.31
N ALA A 80 -10.45 -21.43 2.72
CA ALA A 80 -9.66 -22.38 1.93
C ALA A 80 -10.26 -22.82 0.58
N ALA A 81 -11.53 -22.53 0.30
CA ALA A 81 -12.24 -22.95 -0.92
C ALA A 81 -12.44 -21.83 -1.95
N LEU A 82 -12.01 -20.60 -1.67
CA LEU A 82 -12.22 -19.46 -2.56
C LEU A 82 -10.97 -19.20 -3.40
N SER A 83 -11.16 -18.47 -4.50
CA SER A 83 -10.05 -18.06 -5.38
C SER A 83 -9.54 -16.69 -4.96
N LEU A 84 -8.22 -16.60 -4.86
CA LEU A 84 -7.53 -15.51 -4.22
C LEU A 84 -6.59 -14.84 -5.21
N SER A 85 -6.74 -13.53 -5.40
CA SER A 85 -5.81 -12.73 -6.19
C SER A 85 -4.98 -11.82 -5.28
N ALA A 86 -3.66 -11.91 -5.43
CA ALA A 86 -2.72 -10.96 -4.84
C ALA A 86 -2.26 -9.99 -5.94
N TYR A 87 -2.00 -8.76 -5.53
CA TYR A 87 -1.48 -7.69 -6.36
C TYR A 87 -0.22 -7.15 -5.71
N ALA A 88 0.83 -6.88 -6.48
CA ALA A 88 1.99 -6.13 -6.00
C ALA A 88 2.16 -4.86 -6.83
N VAL A 89 2.50 -3.76 -6.16
CA VAL A 89 2.95 -2.52 -6.80
C VAL A 89 4.47 -2.52 -6.75
N CYS A 90 5.10 -2.52 -7.91
CA CYS A 90 6.53 -2.71 -8.08
C CYS A 90 7.15 -1.42 -8.62
N VAL A 91 8.14 -0.86 -7.92
CA VAL A 91 8.85 0.36 -8.32
C VAL A 91 10.22 0.02 -8.88
N ASN A 92 10.68 0.80 -9.87
CA ASN A 92 12.07 0.71 -10.31
C ASN A 92 13.00 1.22 -9.21
N ASP A 93 13.94 0.37 -8.76
CA ASP A 93 15.03 0.80 -7.87
C ASP A 93 16.37 0.61 -8.56
N PRO A 94 16.94 1.66 -9.19
CA PRO A 94 18.30 1.64 -9.72
C PRO A 94 19.40 1.62 -8.62
N GLY A 95 19.03 1.52 -7.34
CA GLY A 95 19.91 1.58 -6.17
C GLY A 95 20.10 2.98 -5.61
N SER A 96 19.44 4.00 -6.18
CA SER A 96 19.62 5.41 -5.84
C SER A 96 18.38 6.10 -5.26
N ILE A 97 17.24 5.42 -5.17
CA ILE A 97 16.01 6.03 -4.62
C ILE A 97 15.91 5.95 -3.09
N GLY A 98 16.92 5.35 -2.44
CA GLY A 98 16.96 5.18 -0.99
C GLY A 98 15.91 4.21 -0.48
N TYR A 99 15.55 3.19 -1.26
CA TYR A 99 14.57 2.18 -0.88
C TYR A 99 14.92 1.52 0.46
N THR A 100 13.97 1.48 1.38
CA THR A 100 14.11 0.87 2.71
C THR A 100 12.80 0.20 3.10
N GLN A 101 12.87 -1.04 3.57
CA GLN A 101 11.74 -1.69 4.24
C GLN A 101 12.00 -1.73 5.74
N VAL A 102 10.98 -1.39 6.51
CA VAL A 102 11.00 -1.41 7.97
C VAL A 102 9.79 -2.18 8.47
N GLN A 103 9.95 -2.85 9.62
CA GLN A 103 8.86 -3.57 10.28
C GLN A 103 8.89 -3.31 11.78
N GLN A 104 7.72 -3.30 12.39
CA GLN A 104 7.57 -3.25 13.84
C GLN A 104 6.64 -4.37 14.30
N ASN A 105 7.17 -5.26 15.12
CA ASN A 105 6.41 -6.29 15.79
C ASN A 105 5.88 -5.78 17.13
N VAL A 106 4.63 -6.09 17.45
CA VAL A 106 3.95 -5.75 18.69
C VAL A 106 3.43 -7.03 19.30
N ALA A 107 3.97 -7.40 20.47
CA ALA A 107 3.73 -8.69 21.10
C ALA A 107 2.31 -8.89 21.66
N ALA A 108 1.53 -7.81 21.83
CA ALA A 108 0.16 -7.87 22.32
C ALA A 108 -0.64 -6.61 21.95
N GLY A 109 -1.94 -6.78 21.72
CA GLY A 109 -2.88 -5.71 21.39
C GLY A 109 -3.34 -5.77 19.95
N ASN A 110 -4.21 -4.83 19.56
CA ASN A 110 -4.92 -4.87 18.27
C ASN A 110 -4.34 -3.91 17.23
N ALA A 111 -3.23 -3.24 17.53
CA ALA A 111 -2.66 -2.23 16.65
C ALA A 111 -1.14 -2.32 16.61
N ALA A 112 -0.60 -2.15 15.41
CA ALA A 112 0.83 -2.02 15.16
C ALA A 112 1.08 -0.82 14.25
N PHE A 113 2.13 -0.07 14.55
CA PHE A 113 2.59 1.03 13.71
C PHE A 113 4.09 0.93 13.54
N VAL A 114 4.56 1.10 12.31
CA VAL A 114 5.98 1.23 12.01
C VAL A 114 6.23 2.57 11.34
N GLN A 115 7.26 3.28 11.81
CA GLN A 115 7.66 4.56 11.26
C GLN A 115 8.79 4.38 10.23
N CYS A 116 8.68 5.06 9.10
CA CYS A 116 9.79 5.23 8.18
C CYS A 116 10.95 5.99 8.85
N PRO A 117 12.21 5.69 8.49
CA PRO A 117 13.36 6.44 8.99
C PRO A 117 13.26 7.95 8.68
N ALA A 118 13.96 8.77 9.45
CA ALA A 118 13.99 10.21 9.21
C ALA A 118 14.50 10.53 7.79
N GLY A 119 13.82 11.46 7.11
CA GLY A 119 14.12 11.83 5.72
C GLY A 119 13.61 10.83 4.67
N LYS A 120 12.80 9.86 5.08
CA LYS A 120 12.11 8.92 4.18
C LYS A 120 10.61 9.18 4.16
N THR A 121 9.99 8.85 3.03
CA THR A 121 8.54 8.94 2.79
C THR A 121 7.98 7.55 2.54
N VAL A 122 6.81 7.23 3.11
CA VAL A 122 6.15 5.94 2.90
C VAL A 122 5.53 5.88 1.51
N ILE A 123 5.73 4.76 0.80
CA ILE A 123 5.14 4.51 -0.53
C ILE A 123 4.30 3.23 -0.57
N GLY A 124 4.33 2.43 0.49
CA GLY A 124 3.49 1.25 0.65
C GLY A 124 3.82 0.53 1.94
N GLY A 125 3.19 -0.62 2.16
CA GLY A 125 3.30 -1.36 3.39
C GLY A 125 2.27 -2.45 3.50
N GLY A 126 2.06 -2.93 4.72
CA GLY A 126 1.14 -4.03 4.98
C GLY A 126 1.06 -4.44 6.43
N CYS A 127 0.17 -5.40 6.70
CA CYS A 127 -0.11 -5.93 8.03
C CYS A 127 0.04 -7.44 8.01
N SER A 128 0.69 -7.98 9.03
CA SER A 128 0.70 -9.42 9.28
C SER A 128 0.51 -9.78 10.74
N ASP A 129 0.07 -11.01 10.94
CA ASP A 129 -0.16 -11.66 12.23
C ASP A 129 0.58 -13.01 12.20
N ASP A 130 1.17 -13.40 13.33
CA ASP A 130 1.95 -14.63 13.47
C ASP A 130 1.09 -15.89 13.67
N THR A 131 -0.18 -15.72 14.06
CA THR A 131 -1.07 -16.87 14.30
C THR A 131 -1.90 -17.26 13.09
N PHE A 132 -2.12 -16.33 12.14
CA PHE A 132 -3.05 -16.49 11.01
C PHE A 132 -4.42 -17.02 11.47
N ALA A 133 -4.81 -16.71 12.70
CA ALA A 133 -5.93 -17.36 13.38
C ALA A 133 -6.94 -16.30 13.81
N ASN A 134 -8.14 -16.33 13.22
CA ASN A 134 -9.31 -15.48 13.56
C ASN A 134 -9.08 -13.95 13.64
N ASP A 135 -7.88 -13.47 13.42
CA ASP A 135 -7.47 -12.07 13.48
C ASP A 135 -7.84 -11.40 12.18
N ARG A 136 -8.64 -10.33 12.26
CA ARG A 136 -9.23 -9.69 11.08
C ARG A 136 -8.72 -8.29 10.96
N VAL A 137 -8.01 -8.01 9.87
CA VAL A 137 -7.56 -6.66 9.55
C VAL A 137 -8.78 -5.77 9.37
N GLY A 138 -8.88 -4.71 10.17
CA GLY A 138 -9.86 -3.63 9.99
C GLY A 138 -9.25 -2.40 9.31
N THR A 139 -7.95 -2.17 9.53
CA THR A 139 -7.20 -1.05 8.96
C THR A 139 -5.83 -1.52 8.49
N SER A 140 -5.45 -1.12 7.29
CA SER A 140 -4.10 -1.21 6.74
C SER A 140 -3.87 0.04 5.91
N LEU A 141 -3.13 1.02 6.45
CA LEU A 141 -3.14 2.39 5.94
C LEU A 141 -1.76 3.05 5.98
N PRO A 142 -1.36 3.75 4.91
CA PRO A 142 -0.20 4.64 4.97
C PRO A 142 -0.50 5.86 5.86
N ILE A 143 0.41 6.13 6.79
CA ILE A 143 0.47 7.35 7.57
C ILE A 143 1.47 8.27 6.90
N THR A 144 1.00 9.41 6.39
CA THR A 144 1.81 10.36 5.63
C THR A 144 1.77 11.75 6.26
N THR A 145 2.76 12.56 5.93
CA THR A 145 2.69 14.01 6.06
C THR A 145 1.87 14.58 4.89
N PRO A 146 0.89 15.48 5.12
CA PRO A 146 0.63 16.23 6.35
C PRO A 146 -0.41 15.61 7.30
N MET A 147 -0.94 14.40 7.05
CA MET A 147 -2.06 13.86 7.83
C MET A 147 -1.76 13.76 9.34
N PHE A 148 -0.55 13.31 9.68
CA PHE A 148 -0.19 13.02 11.09
C PHE A 148 1.20 13.53 11.51
N GLY A 149 1.92 14.26 10.64
CA GLY A 149 3.29 14.69 10.92
C GLY A 149 4.33 13.56 10.95
N LEU A 150 3.96 12.36 10.48
CA LEU A 150 4.76 11.14 10.48
C LEU A 150 4.65 10.44 9.11
N GLU A 151 5.64 9.61 8.81
CA GLU A 151 5.70 8.74 7.63
C GLU A 151 5.79 7.29 8.13
N GLY A 152 4.87 6.42 7.73
CA GLY A 152 4.83 5.04 8.22
C GLY A 152 3.60 4.26 7.81
N TRP A 153 3.39 3.10 8.43
CA TRP A 153 2.26 2.23 8.15
C TRP A 153 1.54 1.83 9.42
N LEU A 154 0.21 1.94 9.41
CA LEU A 154 -0.67 1.61 10.52
C LEU A 154 -1.50 0.36 10.19
N CYS A 155 -1.50 -0.57 11.13
CA CYS A 155 -2.30 -1.77 11.13
C CYS A 155 -3.22 -1.79 12.35
N ILE A 156 -4.52 -2.02 12.15
CA ILE A 156 -5.49 -2.24 13.23
C ILE A 156 -6.32 -3.47 12.90
N TYR A 157 -6.45 -4.35 13.88
CA TYR A 157 -7.23 -5.58 13.81
C TYR A 157 -8.51 -5.44 14.66
N ASN A 158 -9.66 -5.86 14.12
CA ASN A 158 -10.93 -5.79 14.85
C ASN A 158 -11.07 -6.91 15.90
N SER A 159 -10.38 -8.02 15.66
CA SER A 159 -10.20 -9.13 16.58
C SER A 159 -8.71 -9.46 16.62
N ASN A 160 -8.15 -9.57 17.83
CA ASN A 160 -6.88 -10.24 18.09
C ASN A 160 -7.15 -11.32 19.14
N VAL A 161 -7.00 -12.60 18.78
CA VAL A 161 -7.20 -13.74 19.69
C VAL A 161 -5.93 -14.15 20.45
N GLY A 162 -4.89 -13.32 20.39
CA GLY A 162 -3.59 -13.50 21.01
C GLY A 162 -2.52 -13.83 19.97
N GLY A 163 -1.35 -13.22 20.07
CA GLY A 163 -0.30 -13.32 19.06
C GLY A 163 0.46 -12.00 18.95
N SER A 164 1.43 -11.97 18.04
CA SER A 164 2.16 -10.76 17.69
C SER A 164 1.71 -10.21 16.34
N LEU A 165 1.43 -8.91 16.32
CA LEU A 165 1.09 -8.18 15.10
C LEU A 165 2.33 -7.51 14.55
N THR A 166 2.48 -7.49 13.23
CA THR A 166 3.57 -6.79 12.56
C THR A 166 3.02 -5.79 11.56
N ALA A 167 3.44 -4.53 11.69
CA ALA A 167 3.25 -3.52 10.66
C ALA A 167 4.52 -3.42 9.82
N HIS A 168 4.34 -3.28 8.51
CA HIS A 168 5.42 -3.15 7.53
C HIS A 168 5.26 -1.87 6.75
N ALA A 169 6.36 -1.16 6.53
CA ALA A 169 6.40 0.01 5.66
C ALA A 169 7.55 -0.10 4.66
N THR A 170 7.25 0.28 3.43
CA THR A 170 8.23 0.52 2.39
C THR A 170 8.38 2.02 2.21
N CYS A 171 9.62 2.48 2.31
CA CYS A 171 9.95 3.89 2.33
C CYS A 171 11.06 4.20 1.31
N ILE A 172 11.07 5.43 0.80
CA ILE A 172 12.11 5.95 -0.10
C ILE A 172 12.62 7.29 0.40
N ASP A 173 13.72 7.80 -0.14
CA ASP A 173 14.17 9.16 0.18
C ASP A 173 13.08 10.19 -0.15
N THR A 174 12.78 11.09 0.80
CA THR A 174 11.75 12.13 0.60
C THR A 174 12.05 13.01 -0.63
N ALA A 175 13.33 13.19 -0.96
CA ALA A 175 13.75 13.90 -2.18
C ALA A 175 13.27 13.21 -3.48
N GLN A 176 13.04 11.90 -3.44
CA GLN A 176 12.58 11.07 -4.57
C GLN A 176 11.05 10.94 -4.60
N ALA A 177 10.38 11.26 -3.49
CA ALA A 177 8.92 11.36 -3.40
C ALA A 177 8.38 12.74 -3.85
N SER A 178 9.17 13.51 -4.62
CA SER A 178 8.73 14.81 -5.13
C SER A 178 7.49 14.65 -6.01
N GLY A 179 6.42 15.37 -5.69
CA GLY A 179 5.16 15.27 -6.42
C GLY A 179 4.26 14.10 -5.96
N LEU A 180 4.62 13.40 -4.87
CA LEU A 180 3.71 12.47 -4.21
C LEU A 180 2.46 13.21 -3.72
N GLN A 181 1.30 12.67 -4.03
CA GLN A 181 -0.01 13.16 -3.64
C GLN A 181 -0.77 12.07 -2.91
N VAL A 182 -1.37 12.45 -1.78
CA VAL A 182 -2.22 11.58 -0.99
C VAL A 182 -3.66 11.91 -1.33
N VAL A 183 -4.34 11.00 -2.02
CA VAL A 183 -5.77 11.12 -2.31
C VAL A 183 -6.55 10.27 -1.33
N GLN A 184 -7.63 10.82 -0.79
CA GLN A 184 -8.50 10.12 0.15
C GLN A 184 -9.93 10.18 -0.34
N GLN A 185 -10.65 9.08 -0.20
CA GLN A 185 -12.08 9.03 -0.46
C GLN A 185 -12.80 8.34 0.68
N ASN A 186 -13.77 9.05 1.24
CA ASN A 186 -14.61 8.56 2.32
C ASN A 186 -15.99 8.20 1.76
N THR A 187 -16.58 7.14 2.31
CA THR A 187 -17.93 6.70 2.01
C THR A 187 -18.65 6.38 3.32
N ALA A 188 -19.93 6.78 3.40
CA ALA A 188 -20.76 6.55 4.59
C ALA A 188 -21.83 5.46 4.41
N THR A 189 -22.21 5.16 3.16
CA THR A 189 -23.41 4.38 2.82
C THR A 189 -23.15 3.23 1.85
N SER A 190 -21.89 2.85 1.67
CA SER A 190 -21.47 1.74 0.82
C SER A 190 -20.39 0.95 1.56
N SER A 191 -20.32 -0.36 1.33
CA SER A 191 -19.22 -1.21 1.82
C SER A 191 -17.95 -1.09 0.98
N THR A 192 -17.97 -0.29 -0.08
CA THR A 192 -16.83 -0.08 -0.99
C THR A 192 -16.50 1.40 -1.15
N THR A 193 -15.22 1.69 -1.28
CA THR A 193 -14.71 3.04 -1.54
C THR A 193 -13.49 3.00 -2.45
N LEU A 194 -13.25 4.09 -3.17
CA LEU A 194 -12.23 4.21 -4.20
C LEU A 194 -11.60 5.59 -4.15
N ALA A 195 -10.29 5.64 -3.90
CA ALA A 195 -9.48 6.85 -4.04
C ALA A 195 -8.80 6.81 -5.41
N SER A 196 -9.13 7.74 -6.29
CA SER A 196 -8.56 7.80 -7.64
C SER A 196 -7.43 8.82 -7.73
N CYS A 197 -6.32 8.41 -8.33
CA CYS A 197 -5.22 9.31 -8.66
C CYS A 197 -5.69 10.38 -9.66
N PRO A 198 -5.15 11.62 -9.57
CA PRO A 198 -5.42 12.63 -10.57
C PRO A 198 -5.00 12.18 -11.96
N ALA A 199 -5.68 12.70 -12.99
CA ALA A 199 -5.42 12.32 -14.37
C ALA A 199 -3.94 12.52 -14.72
N GLY A 200 -3.31 11.46 -15.23
CA GLY A 200 -1.89 11.43 -15.60
C GLY A 200 -0.96 10.99 -14.48
N ASN A 201 -1.42 10.87 -13.23
CA ASN A 201 -0.65 10.30 -12.14
C ASN A 201 -0.81 8.78 -12.07
N VAL A 202 0.17 8.12 -11.45
CA VAL A 202 0.22 6.66 -11.27
C VAL A 202 0.16 6.29 -9.79
N ILE A 203 -0.45 5.14 -9.49
CA ILE A 203 -0.52 4.60 -8.12
C ILE A 203 0.83 3.98 -7.70
N LEU A 204 1.34 4.38 -6.53
CA LEU A 204 2.50 3.76 -5.88
C LEU A 204 2.12 2.80 -4.75
N GLY A 205 0.95 3.03 -4.16
CA GLY A 205 0.44 2.25 -3.05
C GLY A 205 -0.85 2.87 -2.53
N GLY A 206 -1.42 2.29 -1.50
CA GLY A 206 -2.64 2.79 -0.91
C GLY A 206 -3.09 1.91 0.24
N GLY A 207 -4.17 2.31 0.90
CA GLY A 207 -4.65 1.59 2.06
C GLY A 207 -6.12 1.88 2.36
N CYS A 208 -6.61 1.18 3.36
CA CYS A 208 -8.00 1.14 3.76
C CYS A 208 -8.11 1.34 5.27
N VAL A 209 -9.07 2.16 5.69
CA VAL A 209 -9.37 2.36 7.11
C VAL A 209 -10.88 2.41 7.33
N ASP A 210 -11.34 1.67 8.34
CA ASP A 210 -12.62 1.90 8.98
C ASP A 210 -12.36 2.61 10.31
N PHE A 211 -12.66 3.92 10.38
CA PHE A 211 -12.44 4.69 11.61
C PHE A 211 -13.36 4.28 12.76
N THR A 212 -14.42 3.52 12.51
CA THR A 212 -15.27 2.97 13.58
C THR A 212 -14.80 1.62 14.07
N VAL A 213 -13.83 0.98 13.38
CA VAL A 213 -13.22 -0.32 13.77
C VAL A 213 -14.29 -1.40 13.99
N THR A 214 -15.33 -1.36 13.16
CA THR A 214 -16.51 -2.24 13.24
C THR A 214 -16.60 -3.23 12.10
N SER A 215 -15.78 -3.05 11.06
CA SER A 215 -15.85 -3.80 9.81
C SER A 215 -14.49 -4.35 9.41
N ASN A 216 -14.49 -5.58 8.90
CA ASN A 216 -13.29 -6.26 8.45
C ASN A 216 -13.00 -5.89 7.00
N LEU A 217 -11.71 -5.85 6.67
CA LEU A 217 -11.24 -5.65 5.31
C LEU A 217 -11.43 -6.93 4.50
N LEU A 218 -12.20 -6.82 3.43
CA LEU A 218 -12.52 -7.90 2.48
C LEU A 218 -11.77 -7.77 1.15
N ALA A 219 -11.32 -6.56 0.82
CA ALA A 219 -10.43 -6.32 -0.31
C ALA A 219 -9.67 -5.00 -0.10
N THR A 220 -8.44 -4.96 -0.60
CA THR A 220 -7.60 -3.76 -0.64
C THR A 220 -6.68 -3.89 -1.83
N LEU A 221 -6.84 -3.11 -2.89
CA LEU A 221 -6.08 -3.35 -4.11
C LEU A 221 -5.85 -2.09 -4.95
N PRO A 222 -4.74 -2.04 -5.70
CA PRO A 222 -4.61 -1.11 -6.80
C PRO A 222 -5.65 -1.44 -7.88
N LEU A 223 -6.25 -0.42 -8.50
CA LEU A 223 -7.08 -0.63 -9.67
C LEU A 223 -6.20 -0.89 -10.90
N THR A 224 -6.43 -2.01 -11.57
CA THR A 224 -5.69 -2.41 -12.77
C THR A 224 -6.56 -2.53 -14.02
N SER A 225 -7.88 -2.43 -13.88
CA SER A 225 -8.84 -2.60 -14.98
C SER A 225 -9.33 -1.26 -15.55
N PRO A 226 -9.40 -1.09 -16.88
CA PRO A 226 -10.03 0.07 -17.51
C PRO A 226 -11.48 0.29 -17.00
N PRO A 227 -11.93 1.56 -16.86
CA PRO A 227 -11.25 2.80 -17.24
C PRO A 227 -10.22 3.33 -16.23
N PHE A 228 -9.85 2.56 -15.20
CA PHE A 228 -9.06 3.00 -14.04
C PHE A 228 -7.67 2.32 -13.95
N ALA A 229 -7.04 2.06 -15.09
CA ALA A 229 -5.85 1.23 -15.18
C ALA A 229 -4.62 1.90 -14.52
N ASN A 230 -4.34 1.52 -13.26
CA ASN A 230 -3.29 2.05 -12.37
C ASN A 230 -3.60 3.42 -11.75
N ASP A 231 -4.89 3.76 -11.65
CA ASP A 231 -5.34 5.11 -11.32
C ASP A 231 -6.02 5.21 -9.95
N GLY A 232 -5.76 4.29 -9.02
CA GLY A 232 -6.35 4.40 -7.68
C GLY A 232 -6.25 3.17 -6.80
N TRP A 233 -6.82 3.32 -5.60
CA TRP A 233 -6.88 2.29 -4.57
C TRP A 233 -8.33 2.00 -4.18
N ALA A 234 -8.73 0.73 -4.32
CA ALA A 234 -10.06 0.26 -3.98
C ALA A 234 -10.04 -0.52 -2.65
N CYS A 235 -11.07 -0.28 -1.83
CA CYS A 235 -11.28 -0.97 -0.57
C CYS A 235 -12.70 -1.56 -0.53
N ALA A 236 -12.83 -2.76 0.03
CA ALA A 236 -14.11 -3.36 0.36
C ALA A 236 -14.11 -3.82 1.82
N PHE A 237 -15.21 -3.56 2.53
CA PHE A 237 -15.39 -3.83 3.95
C PHE A 237 -16.61 -4.70 4.20
N SER A 238 -16.63 -5.41 5.33
CA SER A 238 -17.75 -6.28 5.69
C SER A 238 -19.03 -5.54 6.11
N ALA A 239 -18.94 -4.25 6.46
CA ALA A 239 -20.09 -3.43 6.80
C ALA A 239 -20.47 -2.52 5.63
N THR A 240 -21.77 -2.26 5.47
CA THR A 240 -22.32 -1.36 4.44
C THR A 240 -22.48 0.09 4.90
N THR A 241 -22.23 0.35 6.19
CA THR A 241 -22.34 1.66 6.83
C THR A 241 -21.16 1.86 7.78
N GLY A 242 -20.54 3.03 7.75
CA GLY A 242 -19.37 3.35 8.58
C GLY A 242 -18.65 4.59 8.07
N ASN A 243 -17.53 4.97 8.67
CA ASN A 243 -16.64 5.97 8.10
C ASN A 243 -15.49 5.27 7.36
N LEU A 244 -15.85 4.68 6.21
CA LEU A 244 -14.97 3.83 5.42
C LEU A 244 -14.17 4.68 4.45
N THR A 245 -12.85 4.55 4.49
CA THR A 245 -11.94 5.40 3.74
C THR A 245 -10.93 4.56 2.95
N SER A 246 -10.74 4.93 1.69
CA SER A 246 -9.60 4.50 0.88
C SER A 246 -8.61 5.63 0.74
N VAL A 247 -7.34 5.28 0.67
CA VAL A 247 -6.23 6.20 0.42
C VAL A 247 -5.39 5.69 -0.73
N ALA A 248 -5.05 6.58 -1.65
CA ALA A 248 -4.16 6.33 -2.76
C ALA A 248 -2.93 7.24 -2.65
N LEU A 249 -1.75 6.64 -2.77
CA LEU A 249 -0.47 7.33 -2.88
C LEU A 249 -0.14 7.44 -4.37
N CYS A 250 -0.28 8.64 -4.92
CA CYS A 250 -0.20 8.91 -6.35
C CYS A 250 1.02 9.75 -6.65
N GLN A 251 1.76 9.43 -7.70
CA GLN A 251 2.87 10.26 -8.16
C GLN A 251 2.67 10.68 -9.61
N ALA A 252 3.09 11.90 -9.93
CA ALA A 252 3.24 12.31 -11.31
C ALA A 252 4.36 11.46 -11.97
N PRO A 253 4.22 11.06 -13.25
CA PRO A 253 5.25 10.37 -13.99
C PRO A 253 6.57 11.15 -13.98
#